data_AF-A0A1A6C6D3-F1
#
_entry.id   AF-A0A1A6C6D3-F1
#
_cell.length_a   1.000
_cell.length_b   1.000
_cell.length_c   1.000
_cell.angle_alpha   90.00
_cell.angle_beta   90.00
_cell.angle_gamma   90.00
#
_symmetry.space_group_name_H-M   'P 1'
#
loop_
_entity.id
_entity.type
_entity.pdbx_description
1 polymer ?
#
loop_
_entity_poly.entity_id
_entity_poly.type
_entity_poly.pdbx_seq_one_letter_code
_entity_poly.pdbx_strand_id
1 'polypeptide(L)'
;MIERLPYPTLEYAIGSRAALATLCEDAGTPLADFRVADYVSDYRVRHPRDEQDLIGACARVFFEENAPLLAQIDGREHERPYALVLFATFLVLEFNAFTPEAHFLVLAPTQPARDADAPYAGLWAAQRMDTLQATGDPATLFGATDALIAALRRPPPAQAAPPPRRRWWRLFGR
;
A
#
# COMPACT_ATOMS: atom_id res chain seq x y z
N MET A 1 5.53 16.85 -7.31
CA MET A 1 4.19 16.57 -6.76
C MET A 1 3.61 15.43 -7.57
N ILE A 2 3.21 14.32 -6.93
CA ILE A 2 2.58 13.19 -7.62
C ILE A 2 1.08 13.40 -7.67
N GLU A 3 0.50 13.30 -8.86
CA GLU A 3 -0.95 13.28 -9.06
C GLU A 3 -1.56 12.00 -8.48
N ARG A 4 -2.78 12.13 -7.95
CA ARG A 4 -3.56 11.00 -7.44
C ARG A 4 -3.76 9.95 -8.53
N LEU A 5 -3.64 8.68 -8.14
CA LEU A 5 -3.88 7.56 -9.05
C LEU A 5 -5.36 7.48 -9.48
N PRO A 6 -5.65 7.02 -10.72
CA PRO A 6 -7.01 6.93 -11.24
C PRO A 6 -7.92 6.03 -10.39
N TYR A 7 -9.05 6.58 -9.94
CA TYR A 7 -9.97 5.89 -9.04
C TYR A 7 -10.52 4.55 -9.59
N PRO A 8 -10.95 4.45 -10.87
CA PRO A 8 -11.48 3.18 -11.39
C PRO A 8 -10.47 2.04 -11.38
N THR A 9 -9.20 2.31 -11.72
CA THR A 9 -8.13 1.30 -11.72
C THR A 9 -7.80 0.86 -10.30
N LEU A 10 -7.78 1.79 -9.35
CA LEU A 10 -7.57 1.47 -7.94
C LEU A 10 -8.69 0.61 -7.36
N GLU A 11 -9.95 0.90 -7.68
CA GLU A 11 -11.08 0.08 -7.22
C GLU A 11 -11.00 -1.34 -7.77
N TYR A 12 -10.61 -1.49 -9.04
CA TYR A 12 -10.35 -2.80 -9.63
C TYR A 12 -9.20 -3.53 -8.94
N ALA A 13 -8.06 -2.87 -8.71
CA ALA A 13 -6.89 -3.48 -8.06
C ALA A 13 -7.19 -3.90 -6.61
N ILE A 14 -7.87 -3.05 -5.83
CA ILE A 14 -8.27 -3.34 -4.44
C ILE A 14 -9.33 -4.46 -4.41
N GLY A 15 -10.33 -4.38 -5.28
CA GLY A 15 -11.45 -5.31 -5.33
C GLY A 15 -11.04 -6.71 -5.75
N SER A 16 -10.23 -6.81 -6.81
CA SER A 16 -9.73 -8.10 -7.33
C SER A 16 -8.85 -8.84 -6.33
N ARG A 17 -8.19 -8.11 -5.40
CA ARG A 17 -7.17 -8.66 -4.49
C ARG A 17 -6.07 -9.43 -5.23
N ALA A 18 -5.87 -9.13 -6.51
CA ALA A 18 -4.91 -9.79 -7.35
C ALA A 18 -3.49 -9.53 -6.84
N ALA A 19 -2.64 -10.54 -6.96
CA ALA A 19 -1.22 -10.38 -6.70
C ALA A 19 -0.62 -9.36 -7.70
N LEU A 20 0.38 -8.59 -7.26
CA LEU A 20 1.03 -7.60 -8.11
C LEU A 20 1.72 -8.25 -9.30
N ALA A 21 2.18 -9.49 -9.17
CA ALA A 21 2.67 -10.27 -10.32
C ALA A 21 1.65 -10.34 -11.47
N THR A 22 0.36 -10.44 -11.14
CA THR A 22 -0.73 -10.47 -12.13
C THR A 22 -1.07 -9.08 -12.63
N LEU A 23 -1.06 -8.07 -11.76
CA LEU A 23 -1.41 -6.69 -12.12
C LEU A 23 -0.32 -6.00 -12.95
N CYS A 24 0.95 -6.29 -12.66
CA CYS A 24 2.12 -5.71 -13.31
C CYS A 24 2.65 -6.58 -14.46
N GLU A 25 2.13 -7.81 -14.62
CA GLU A 25 2.67 -8.83 -15.53
C GLU A 25 4.15 -9.16 -15.25
N ASP A 26 4.55 -9.09 -13.97
CA ASP A 26 5.93 -9.28 -13.54
C ASP A 26 6.02 -10.08 -12.23
N ALA A 27 6.27 -11.38 -12.37
CA ALA A 27 6.42 -12.32 -11.26
C ALA A 27 7.82 -12.33 -10.62
N GLY A 28 8.81 -11.66 -11.21
CA GLY A 28 10.20 -11.69 -10.74
C GLY A 28 10.53 -10.68 -9.64
N THR A 29 9.58 -9.82 -9.29
CA THR A 29 9.83 -8.70 -8.37
C THR A 29 9.66 -9.10 -6.90
N PRO A 30 10.37 -8.42 -5.97
CA PRO A 30 10.17 -8.64 -4.53
C PRO A 30 8.73 -8.37 -4.06
N LEU A 31 7.97 -7.60 -4.83
CA LEU A 31 6.57 -7.27 -4.56
C LEU A 31 5.57 -8.19 -5.29
N ALA A 32 6.04 -9.20 -6.05
CA ALA A 32 5.19 -10.09 -6.85
C ALA A 32 4.01 -10.68 -6.07
N ASP A 33 4.27 -11.13 -4.85
CA ASP A 33 3.28 -11.76 -3.97
C ASP A 33 2.49 -10.75 -3.13
N PHE A 34 2.65 -9.44 -3.32
CA PHE A 34 1.84 -8.42 -2.64
C PHE A 34 0.54 -8.17 -3.41
N ARG A 35 -0.40 -7.45 -2.81
CA ARG A 35 -1.62 -6.95 -3.45
C ARG A 35 -1.89 -5.53 -3.02
N VAL A 36 -2.65 -4.78 -3.83
CA VAL A 36 -3.16 -3.48 -3.42
C VAL A 36 -4.25 -3.70 -2.36
N ALA A 37 -3.98 -3.30 -1.12
CA ALA A 37 -4.89 -3.44 -0.01
C ALA A 37 -5.80 -2.22 0.13
N ASP A 38 -5.26 -1.03 -0.11
CA ASP A 38 -6.00 0.21 -0.02
C ASP A 38 -5.36 1.37 -0.77
N TYR A 39 -6.13 2.42 -0.93
CA TYR A 39 -5.65 3.74 -1.33
C TYR A 39 -6.35 4.82 -0.51
N VAL A 40 -5.58 5.50 0.34
CA VAL A 40 -6.06 6.54 1.24
C VAL A 40 -5.69 7.90 0.65
N SER A 41 -6.65 8.58 0.06
CA SER A 41 -6.45 9.89 -0.61
C SER A 41 -7.04 11.08 0.14
N ASP A 42 -7.78 10.82 1.21
CA ASP A 42 -8.40 11.84 2.03
C ASP A 42 -8.10 11.52 3.51
N TYR A 43 -7.03 12.15 4.01
CA TYR A 43 -6.60 12.01 5.39
C TYR A 43 -7.60 12.65 6.38
N ARG A 44 -8.60 13.41 5.91
CA ARG A 44 -9.59 14.11 6.75
C ARG A 44 -10.76 13.22 7.20
N VAL A 45 -10.80 11.93 6.84
CA VAL A 45 -12.03 11.12 6.90
C VAL A 45 -12.19 10.27 8.17
N ARG A 46 -11.57 10.59 9.32
CA ARG A 46 -11.94 9.89 10.56
C ARG A 46 -12.30 10.75 11.75
N HIS A 47 -11.49 11.71 12.17
CA HIS A 47 -11.90 12.66 13.20
C HIS A 47 -11.02 13.91 13.06
N PRO A 48 -11.58 15.12 12.91
CA PRO A 48 -10.81 16.31 13.19
C PRO A 48 -10.43 16.23 14.68
N ARG A 49 -9.16 15.94 14.99
CA ARG A 49 -8.60 16.27 16.29
C ARG A 49 -8.51 17.80 16.33
N ASP A 50 -8.98 18.40 17.42
CA ASP A 50 -9.13 19.85 17.58
C ASP A 50 -7.88 20.64 17.14
N GLU A 51 -8.13 21.68 16.34
CA GLU A 51 -7.39 22.93 16.03
C GLU A 51 -5.85 23.03 16.11
N GLN A 52 -5.11 21.93 16.22
CA GLN A 52 -3.68 21.85 15.93
C GLN A 52 -3.48 21.03 14.67
N ASP A 53 -3.91 21.67 13.59
CA ASP A 53 -3.47 21.50 12.20
C ASP A 53 -2.36 20.45 12.02
N LEU A 54 -2.79 19.21 11.76
CA LEU A 54 -1.98 18.16 11.14
C LEU A 54 -1.60 18.62 9.73
N ILE A 55 -0.74 19.65 9.64
CA ILE A 55 -0.02 20.01 8.43
C ILE A 55 0.97 18.86 8.22
N GLY A 56 0.49 17.78 7.61
CA GLY A 56 1.34 16.68 7.19
C GLY A 56 1.47 15.50 8.12
N ALA A 57 0.50 14.58 8.12
CA ALA A 57 0.75 13.26 8.66
C ALA A 57 1.61 12.48 7.65
N CYS A 58 2.74 11.95 8.09
CA CYS A 58 3.44 10.91 7.33
C CYS A 58 2.81 9.54 7.62
N ALA A 59 3.06 8.56 6.75
CA ALA A 59 2.51 7.20 6.85
C ALA A 59 2.80 6.59 8.24
N ARG A 60 3.98 6.86 8.81
CA ARG A 60 4.32 6.45 10.18
C ARG A 60 3.23 6.85 11.17
N VAL A 61 2.85 8.13 11.23
CA VAL A 61 1.85 8.65 12.18
C VAL A 61 0.45 8.11 11.84
N PHE A 62 0.13 7.99 10.56
CA PHE A 62 -1.20 7.57 10.12
C PHE A 62 -1.49 6.09 10.42
N PHE A 63 -0.48 5.22 10.33
CA PHE A 63 -0.63 3.77 10.44
C PHE A 63 0.01 3.16 11.70
N GLU A 64 0.55 3.98 12.61
CA GLU A 64 1.23 3.51 13.83
C GLU A 64 0.37 2.57 14.68
N GLU A 65 -0.93 2.86 14.77
CA GLU A 65 -1.89 2.05 15.53
C GLU A 65 -2.22 0.71 14.85
N ASN A 66 -1.90 0.56 13.55
CA ASN A 66 -2.24 -0.64 12.77
C ASN A 66 -1.12 -1.69 12.79
N ALA A 67 0.14 -1.27 12.84
CA ALA A 67 1.28 -2.18 12.91
C ALA A 67 2.55 -1.43 13.37
N PRO A 68 3.50 -2.12 14.01
CA PRO A 68 4.83 -1.57 14.29
C PRO A 68 5.55 -1.13 13.00
N LEU A 69 6.23 0.01 13.05
CA LEU A 69 7.11 0.46 11.97
C LEU A 69 8.38 -0.39 11.95
N LEU A 70 8.77 -0.88 10.77
CA LEU A 70 10.04 -1.58 10.54
C LEU A 70 11.11 -0.63 10.00
N ALA A 71 10.79 0.10 8.93
CA ALA A 71 11.73 0.98 8.25
C ALA A 71 11.00 2.04 7.41
N GLN A 72 11.71 3.13 7.11
CA GLN A 72 11.31 4.11 6.11
C GLN A 72 12.49 4.34 5.17
N ILE A 73 12.22 4.26 3.87
CA ILE A 73 13.19 4.46 2.80
C ILE A 73 12.77 5.72 2.05
N ASP A 74 13.60 6.76 2.10
CA ASP A 74 13.36 8.02 1.40
C ASP A 74 13.62 7.85 -0.09
N GLY A 75 12.60 8.06 -0.93
CA GLY A 75 12.78 7.94 -2.38
C GLY A 75 13.65 9.03 -2.98
N ARG A 76 13.88 10.15 -2.29
CA ARG A 76 14.76 11.22 -2.80
C ARG A 76 16.20 10.75 -2.98
N GLU A 77 16.65 9.80 -2.16
CA GLU A 77 17.96 9.15 -2.28
C GLU A 77 18.06 8.27 -3.55
N HIS A 78 16.92 7.93 -4.14
CA HIS A 78 16.78 7.10 -5.35
C HIS A 78 16.09 7.84 -6.51
N GLU A 79 16.08 9.18 -6.49
CA GLU A 79 15.44 10.02 -7.52
C GLU A 79 13.95 9.71 -7.71
N ARG A 80 13.22 9.45 -6.61
CA ARG A 80 11.78 9.18 -6.61
C ARG A 80 11.00 10.22 -5.80
N PRO A 81 9.81 10.63 -6.27
CA PRO A 81 9.00 11.63 -5.58
C PRO A 81 8.05 11.03 -4.51
N TYR A 82 8.33 9.83 -4.02
CA TYR A 82 7.55 9.12 -3.00
C TYR A 82 8.47 8.34 -2.07
N ALA A 83 8.02 8.02 -0.86
CA ALA A 83 8.77 7.20 0.09
C ALA A 83 8.14 5.81 0.23
N LEU A 84 8.94 4.83 0.66
CA LEU A 84 8.48 3.50 1.04
C LEU A 84 8.53 3.37 2.56
N VAL A 85 7.40 3.04 3.18
CA VAL A 85 7.29 2.90 4.63
C VAL A 85 6.85 1.48 4.95
N LEU A 86 7.77 0.71 5.52
CA LEU A 86 7.59 -0.71 5.82
C LEU A 86 7.06 -0.84 7.24
N PHE A 87 5.90 -1.47 7.37
CA PHE A 87 5.32 -1.87 8.66
C PHE A 87 5.43 -3.39 8.81
N ALA A 88 5.24 -3.86 10.05
CA ALA A 88 5.37 -5.28 10.38
C ALA A 88 4.47 -6.18 9.53
N THR A 89 3.35 -5.69 9.00
CA THR A 89 2.40 -6.52 8.25
C THR A 89 2.02 -6.01 6.86
N PHE A 90 2.50 -4.82 6.48
CA PHE A 90 2.17 -4.19 5.19
C PHE A 90 3.23 -3.15 4.80
N LEU A 91 3.22 -2.76 3.53
CA LEU A 91 4.05 -1.71 2.96
C LEU A 91 3.16 -0.53 2.57
N VAL A 92 3.62 0.69 2.80
CA VAL A 92 2.94 1.92 2.37
C VAL A 92 3.85 2.69 1.42
N LEU A 93 3.30 3.07 0.27
CA LEU A 93 3.89 4.11 -0.56
C LEU A 93 3.30 5.44 -0.10
N GLU A 94 4.17 6.34 0.28
CA GLU A 94 3.82 7.67 0.75
C GLU A 94 4.09 8.71 -0.33
N PHE A 95 3.03 9.43 -0.72
CA PHE A 95 3.09 10.48 -1.72
C PHE A 95 2.84 11.85 -1.11
N ASN A 96 3.57 12.86 -1.58
CA ASN A 96 3.43 14.26 -1.15
C ASN A 96 3.37 14.40 0.38
N ALA A 97 4.24 13.67 1.08
CA ALA A 97 4.33 13.70 2.54
C ALA A 97 4.41 15.14 3.05
N PHE A 98 3.80 15.37 4.20
CA PHE A 98 3.76 16.68 4.85
C PHE A 98 2.96 17.77 4.13
N THR A 99 2.12 17.42 3.15
CA THR A 99 1.27 18.37 2.41
C THR A 99 -0.21 18.03 2.55
N PRO A 100 -1.12 18.98 2.28
CA PRO A 100 -2.57 18.70 2.17
C PRO A 100 -2.94 17.72 1.05
N GLU A 101 -2.01 17.41 0.16
CA GLU A 101 -2.20 16.45 -0.93
C GLU A 101 -1.63 15.06 -0.60
N ALA A 102 -1.21 14.84 0.65
CA ALA A 102 -0.69 13.56 1.09
C ALA A 102 -1.70 12.44 0.82
N HIS A 103 -1.19 11.35 0.26
CA HIS A 103 -1.97 10.15 0.01
C HIS A 103 -1.09 8.91 0.10
N PHE A 104 -1.72 7.78 0.38
CA PHE A 104 -1.04 6.54 0.73
C PHE A 104 -1.59 5.38 -0.09
N LEU A 105 -0.71 4.65 -0.78
CA LEU A 105 -1.05 3.35 -1.37
C LEU A 105 -0.59 2.27 -0.41
N VAL A 106 -1.51 1.43 0.06
CA VAL A 106 -1.22 0.36 1.01
C VAL A 106 -1.12 -0.96 0.26
N LEU A 107 0.00 -1.64 0.42
CA LEU A 107 0.28 -2.96 -0.13
C LEU A 107 0.37 -3.97 0.99
N ALA A 108 -0.34 -5.09 0.86
CA ALA A 108 -0.27 -6.18 1.82
C ALA A 108 0.17 -7.47 1.12
N PRO A 109 0.89 -8.38 1.80
CA PRO A 109 1.15 -9.71 1.27
C PRO A 109 -0.15 -10.42 0.87
N THR A 110 -0.13 -11.13 -0.25
CA THR A 110 -1.21 -12.02 -0.67
C THR A 110 -1.19 -13.23 0.25
N GLN A 111 -2.34 -13.50 0.87
CA GLN A 111 -2.48 -14.71 1.67
C GLN A 111 -2.71 -15.90 0.75
N PRO A 112 -2.06 -17.06 0.99
CA PRO A 112 -2.45 -18.29 0.33
C PRO A 112 -3.95 -18.56 0.63
N ALA A 113 -4.67 -19.14 -0.33
CA ALA A 113 -6.13 -19.25 -0.40
C ALA A 113 -6.79 -20.03 0.78
N ARG A 114 -6.65 -19.52 1.99
CA ARG A 114 -7.43 -19.83 3.19
C ARG A 114 -8.21 -18.57 3.55
N ASP A 115 -9.34 -18.76 4.23
CA ASP A 115 -10.25 -17.69 4.61
C ASP A 115 -9.50 -16.47 5.15
N ALA A 116 -9.96 -15.27 4.83
CA ALA A 116 -9.35 -14.01 5.29
C ALA A 116 -9.27 -13.90 6.82
N ASP A 117 -10.01 -14.76 7.53
CA ASP A 117 -10.04 -14.89 9.00
C ASP A 117 -9.23 -16.11 9.49
N ALA A 118 -8.35 -16.66 8.65
CA ALA A 118 -7.52 -17.79 9.03
C ALA A 118 -6.66 -17.42 10.26
N PRO A 119 -6.56 -18.32 11.26
CA PRO A 119 -5.66 -18.12 12.37
C PRO A 119 -4.25 -17.90 11.80
N TYR A 120 -3.52 -16.93 12.38
CA TYR A 120 -2.13 -16.58 12.01
C TYR A 120 -1.95 -15.74 10.74
N ALA A 121 -3.02 -15.18 10.15
CA ALA A 121 -2.95 -14.20 9.07
C ALA A 121 -1.90 -13.09 9.27
N GLY A 122 -1.83 -12.52 10.49
CA GLY A 122 -0.85 -11.49 10.84
C GLY A 122 0.59 -12.01 10.93
N LEU A 123 0.82 -13.22 11.45
CA LEU A 123 2.15 -13.83 11.51
C LEU A 123 2.69 -14.15 10.11
N TRP A 124 1.82 -14.63 9.21
CA TRP A 124 2.20 -14.84 7.81
C TRP A 124 2.62 -13.54 7.14
N ALA A 125 1.84 -12.47 7.32
CA ALA A 125 2.19 -11.16 6.80
C ALA A 125 3.53 -10.66 7.36
N ALA A 126 3.77 -10.85 8.67
CA ALA A 126 5.04 -10.50 9.30
C ALA A 126 6.24 -11.21 8.70
N GLN A 127 6.16 -12.53 8.51
CA GLN A 127 7.24 -13.29 7.87
C GLN A 127 7.57 -12.77 6.46
N ARG A 128 6.55 -12.34 5.70
CA ARG A 128 6.76 -11.76 4.36
C ARG A 128 7.38 -10.38 4.41
N MET A 129 6.99 -9.54 5.37
CA MET A 129 7.61 -8.22 5.57
C MET A 129 9.05 -8.34 6.06
N ASP A 130 9.35 -9.26 6.98
CA ASP A 130 10.72 -9.54 7.44
C ASP A 130 11.61 -10.01 6.27
N THR A 131 11.08 -10.88 5.41
CA THR A 131 11.81 -11.32 4.20
C THR A 131 12.06 -10.15 3.27
N LEU A 132 11.06 -9.29 3.05
CA LEU A 132 11.19 -8.09 2.21
C LEU A 132 12.25 -7.13 2.77
N GLN A 133 12.29 -6.94 4.09
CA GLN A 133 13.28 -6.08 4.75
C GLN A 133 14.69 -6.68 4.66
N ALA A 134 14.83 -8.00 4.83
CA ALA A 134 16.13 -8.67 4.82
C ALA A 134 16.74 -8.81 3.42
N THR A 135 15.89 -8.93 2.39
CA THR A 135 16.34 -9.22 1.01
C THR A 135 16.11 -8.06 0.04
N GLY A 136 15.32 -7.06 0.43
CA GLY A 136 14.96 -5.94 -0.41
C GLY A 136 16.07 -4.92 -0.54
N ASP A 137 16.78 -4.96 -1.66
CA ASP A 137 17.57 -3.82 -2.11
C ASP A 137 16.64 -2.63 -2.41
N PRO A 138 16.87 -1.43 -1.81
CA PRO A 138 16.02 -0.26 -2.03
C PRO A 138 15.79 0.09 -3.50
N ALA A 139 16.83 0.02 -4.35
CA ALA A 139 16.69 0.35 -5.77
C ALA A 139 15.76 -0.64 -6.49
N THR A 140 15.88 -1.93 -6.19
CA THR A 140 14.98 -2.97 -6.70
C THR A 140 13.54 -2.78 -6.23
N LEU A 141 13.33 -2.39 -4.96
CA LEU A 141 12.00 -2.09 -4.42
C LEU A 141 11.35 -0.89 -5.11
N PHE A 142 12.10 0.19 -5.34
CA PHE A 142 11.62 1.35 -6.09
C PHE A 142 11.30 0.97 -7.54
N GLY A 143 12.13 0.17 -8.22
CA GLY A 143 11.84 -0.31 -9.57
C GLY A 143 10.53 -1.11 -9.66
N ALA A 144 10.31 -2.04 -8.73
CA ALA A 144 9.04 -2.79 -8.66
C ALA A 144 7.84 -1.86 -8.37
N THR A 145 8.06 -0.84 -7.54
CA THR A 145 7.03 0.14 -7.19
C THR A 145 6.68 1.07 -8.36
N ASP A 146 7.67 1.48 -9.16
CA ASP A 146 7.45 2.26 -10.38
C ASP A 146 6.60 1.49 -11.40
N ALA A 147 6.90 0.19 -11.58
CA ALA A 147 6.12 -0.69 -12.45
C ALA A 147 4.66 -0.79 -11.98
N LEU A 148 4.44 -0.88 -10.66
CA LEU A 148 3.11 -0.83 -10.06
C LEU A 148 2.40 0.50 -10.32
N ILE A 149 3.04 1.63 -10.06
CA ILE A 149 2.45 2.96 -10.29
C ILE A 149 2.08 3.12 -11.78
N ALA A 150 2.94 2.67 -12.69
CA ALA A 150 2.67 2.68 -14.12
C ALA A 150 1.49 1.76 -14.50
N ALA A 151 1.39 0.57 -13.89
CA ALA A 151 0.24 -0.33 -14.06
C ALA A 151 -1.07 0.30 -13.58
N LEU A 152 -1.08 0.94 -12.41
CA LEU A 152 -2.25 1.58 -11.83
C LEU A 152 -2.71 2.84 -12.60
N ARG A 153 -1.85 3.42 -13.44
CA ARG A 153 -2.21 4.52 -14.35
C ARG A 153 -2.88 4.04 -15.65
N ARG A 154 -2.75 2.77 -16.00
CA ARG A 154 -3.43 2.19 -17.18
C ARG A 154 -4.92 1.98 -16.87
N PRO A 155 -5.82 2.15 -17.85
CA PRO A 155 -7.23 1.84 -17.67
C PRO A 155 -7.41 0.35 -17.35
N PRO A 156 -8.40 -0.03 -16.52
CA PRO A 156 -8.66 -1.43 -16.22
C PRO A 156 -9.12 -2.18 -17.48
N PRO A 157 -8.92 -3.51 -17.55
CA PRO A 157 -9.43 -4.31 -18.66
C PRO A 157 -10.95 -4.15 -18.78
N ALA A 158 -11.44 -3.95 -20.01
CA ALA A 158 -12.83 -3.55 -20.33
C ALA A 158 -13.94 -4.50 -19.85
N GLN A 159 -13.61 -5.66 -19.29
CA GLN A 159 -14.57 -6.71 -18.91
C GLN A 159 -14.68 -6.98 -17.40
N ALA A 160 -14.00 -6.24 -16.53
CA ALA A 160 -14.03 -6.55 -15.10
C ALA A 160 -14.83 -5.52 -14.29
N ALA A 161 -16.05 -5.89 -13.91
CA ALA A 161 -16.74 -5.21 -12.82
C ALA A 161 -16.00 -5.48 -11.49
N PRO A 162 -15.60 -4.45 -10.72
CA PRO A 162 -14.93 -4.68 -9.44
C PRO A 162 -15.91 -5.35 -8.47
N PRO A 163 -15.51 -6.42 -7.75
CA PRO A 163 -16.34 -6.98 -6.70
C PRO A 163 -16.52 -5.96 -5.55
N PRO A 164 -17.63 -6.04 -4.80
CA PRO A 164 -17.96 -5.07 -3.76
C PRO A 164 -16.86 -4.96 -2.69
N ARG A 165 -16.46 -3.72 -2.36
CA ARG A 165 -15.42 -3.43 -1.36
C ARG A 165 -15.84 -3.92 0.03
N ARG A 166 -15.05 -4.83 0.62
CA ARG A 166 -14.95 -4.94 2.08
C ARG A 166 -13.74 -4.14 2.54
N ARG A 167 -13.98 -2.98 3.16
CA ARG A 167 -12.94 -2.15 3.79
C ARG A 167 -12.23 -2.99 4.86
N TRP A 168 -11.00 -3.42 4.57
CA TRP A 168 -10.23 -4.39 5.40
C TRP A 168 -9.94 -3.87 6.81
N TRP A 169 -9.84 -2.55 6.99
CA TRP A 169 -9.66 -1.92 8.32
C TRP A 169 -10.86 -2.05 9.26
N ARG A 170 -12.03 -2.52 8.78
CA ARG A 170 -13.15 -2.85 9.68
C ARG A 170 -12.93 -4.16 10.45
N LEU A 171 -11.89 -4.94 10.12
CA LEU A 171 -11.53 -6.15 10.86
C LEU A 171 -10.71 -5.86 12.13
N PHE A 172 -10.23 -4.63 12.31
CA PHE A 172 -9.35 -4.25 13.43
C PHE A 172 -9.93 -3.12 14.32
N GLY A 173 -11.24 -2.86 14.29
CA GLY A 173 -11.85 -1.82 15.12
C GLY A 173 -13.26 -2.17 15.59
N ARG A 174 -13.41 -2.38 16.90
CA ARG A 174 -14.63 -2.14 17.66
C ARG A 174 -14.51 -0.77 18.31
#